data_AF-A0A357XSU0-F1
#
_entry.id   AF-A0A357XSU0-F1
#
_cell.length_a   1.000
_cell.length_b   1.000
_cell.length_c   1.000
_cell.angle_alpha   90.00
_cell.angle_beta   90.00
_cell.angle_gamma   90.00
#
_symmetry.space_group_name_H-M   'P 1'
#
loop_
_entity.id
_entity.type
_entity.pdbx_description
1 polymer ?
#
loop_
_entity_poly.entity_id
_entity_poly.type
_entity_poly.pdbx_seq_one_letter_code
_entity_poly.pdbx_strand_id
1 'polypeptide(L)'
;MQVKVYTPRLIEIASEYLPALAKRAADSLGERANEVSATRGHLVRQAVQDGLLREFDELVGEDGTVDLVCDPGMEIPLELENRTLTLTELLEALHYKRTWAEMKSDAA
;
A
#
# COMPACT_ATOMS: atom_id res chain seq x y z
N MET A 1 -4.56 2.23 -32.72
CA MET A 1 -5.34 2.15 -31.49
C MET A 1 -4.78 1.01 -30.67
N GLN A 2 -4.36 1.26 -29.43
CA GLN A 2 -3.90 0.22 -28.50
C GLN A 2 -5.00 0.01 -27.47
N VAL A 3 -5.38 -1.25 -27.22
CA VAL A 3 -6.40 -1.62 -26.24
C VAL A 3 -5.70 -2.44 -25.16
N LYS A 4 -5.78 -2.01 -23.90
CA LYS A 4 -5.31 -2.77 -22.74
C LYS A 4 -6.48 -3.55 -22.15
N VAL A 5 -6.32 -4.86 -21.99
CA VAL A 5 -7.32 -5.74 -21.38
C VAL A 5 -6.74 -6.25 -20.07
N TYR A 6 -7.29 -5.79 -18.95
CA TYR A 6 -6.84 -6.20 -17.62
C TYR A 6 -7.43 -7.56 -17.26
N THR A 7 -6.58 -8.47 -16.79
CA THR A 7 -7.00 -9.78 -16.29
C THR A 7 -7.02 -9.74 -14.76
N PRO A 8 -8.12 -10.14 -14.11
CA PRO A 8 -8.19 -10.18 -12.65
C PRO A 8 -7.11 -11.10 -12.07
N ARG A 9 -6.43 -10.62 -11.03
CA ARG A 9 -5.42 -11.36 -10.27
C ARG A 9 -5.64 -11.13 -8.79
N LEU A 10 -5.55 -12.20 -8.00
CA LEU A 10 -5.53 -12.12 -6.55
C LEU A 10 -4.06 -12.11 -6.11
N ILE A 11 -3.72 -11.16 -5.26
CA ILE A 11 -2.37 -10.98 -4.72
C ILE A 11 -2.42 -11.04 -3.21
N GLU A 12 -1.42 -11.68 -2.62
CA GLU A 12 -1.23 -11.72 -1.18
C GLU A 12 0.05 -10.98 -0.83
N ILE A 13 -0.07 -9.94 -0.01
CA ILE A 13 1.06 -9.19 0.52
C ILE A 13 1.14 -9.50 2.00
N ALA A 14 2.27 -10.09 2.40
CA ALA A 14 2.47 -10.46 3.79
C ALA A 14 2.53 -9.21 4.69
N SER A 15 1.90 -9.31 5.87
CA SER A 15 1.63 -8.17 6.74
C SER A 15 2.89 -7.42 7.22
N GLU A 16 4.01 -8.13 7.31
CA GLU A 16 5.33 -7.62 7.66
C GLU A 16 5.87 -6.59 6.66
N TYR A 17 5.40 -6.62 5.42
CA TYR A 17 5.81 -5.66 4.39
C TYR A 17 4.99 -4.38 4.43
N LEU A 18 3.79 -4.40 5.03
CA LEU A 18 2.86 -3.26 5.01
C LEU A 18 3.47 -1.95 5.56
N PRO A 19 4.23 -1.94 6.68
CA PRO A 19 4.84 -0.70 7.17
C PRO A 19 5.84 -0.12 6.17
N ALA A 20 6.67 -0.97 5.58
CA ALA A 20 7.68 -0.54 4.61
C ALA A 20 7.04 -0.01 3.31
N LEU A 21 5.96 -0.66 2.87
CA LEU A 21 5.17 -0.22 1.72
C LEU A 21 4.46 1.11 1.99
N ALA A 22 3.81 1.25 3.15
CA ALA A 22 3.14 2.49 3.54
C ALA A 22 4.13 3.66 3.63
N LYS A 23 5.31 3.42 4.21
CA LYS A 23 6.37 4.43 4.28
C LYS A 23 6.84 4.87 2.89
N ARG A 24 7.15 3.93 1.99
CA ARG A 24 7.62 4.29 0.65
C ARG A 24 6.54 4.98 -0.19
N ALA A 25 5.28 4.53 -0.07
CA ALA A 25 4.16 5.20 -0.72
C ALA A 25 3.98 6.64 -0.23
N ALA A 26 4.14 6.88 1.08
CA ALA A 26 4.13 8.23 1.65
C ALA A 26 5.34 9.05 1.17
N ASP A 27 6.55 8.49 1.21
CA ASP A 27 7.79 9.14 0.76
C ASP A 27 7.68 9.58 -0.72
N SER A 28 7.09 8.76 -1.59
CA SER A 28 6.85 9.08 -3.01
C SER A 28 5.86 10.23 -3.23
N LEU A 29 4.93 10.46 -2.30
CA LEU A 29 3.97 11.57 -2.36
C LEU A 29 4.48 12.84 -1.67
N GLY A 30 5.53 12.73 -0.84
CA GLY A 30 6.06 13.84 -0.05
C GLY A 30 4.99 14.46 0.84
N GLU A 31 4.92 15.80 0.88
CA GLU A 31 3.96 16.54 1.71
C GLU A 31 2.50 16.17 1.44
N ARG A 32 2.17 15.73 0.22
CA ARG A 32 0.81 15.33 -0.17
C ARG A 32 0.34 14.07 0.54
N ALA A 33 1.24 13.28 1.14
CA ALA A 33 0.88 12.08 1.89
C ALA A 33 -0.06 12.37 3.07
N ASN A 34 -0.06 13.61 3.59
CA ASN A 34 -0.94 14.07 4.67
C ASN A 34 -2.34 14.47 4.18
N GLU A 35 -2.55 14.57 2.87
CA GLU A 35 -3.82 15.00 2.26
C GLU A 35 -4.51 13.84 1.53
N VAL A 36 -3.72 12.85 1.08
CA VAL A 36 -4.21 11.70 0.32
C VAL A 36 -4.70 10.61 1.28
N SER A 37 -5.96 10.21 1.12
CA SER A 37 -6.51 9.06 1.82
C SER A 37 -5.75 7.78 1.42
N ALA A 38 -5.31 7.02 2.42
CA ALA A 38 -4.65 5.75 2.20
C ALA A 38 -5.64 4.72 1.65
N THR A 39 -5.23 4.00 0.61
CA THR A 39 -6.01 2.87 0.05
C THR A 39 -5.12 1.64 -0.03
N ARG A 40 -5.73 0.46 -0.17
CA ARG A 40 -4.95 -0.76 -0.41
C ARG A 40 -4.23 -0.68 -1.76
N GLY A 41 -4.83 0.01 -2.74
CA GLY A 41 -4.20 0.25 -4.04
C GLY A 41 -2.84 0.94 -3.96
N HIS A 42 -2.64 1.86 -3.01
CA HIS A 42 -1.32 2.47 -2.79
C HIS A 42 -0.26 1.42 -2.40
N LEU A 43 -0.60 0.52 -1.48
CA LEU A 43 0.32 -0.52 -1.00
C LEU A 43 0.64 -1.54 -2.10
N VAL A 44 -0.36 -1.88 -2.92
CA VAL A 44 -0.19 -2.81 -4.06
C VAL A 44 0.74 -2.21 -5.12
N ARG A 45 0.50 -0.96 -5.52
CA ARG A 45 1.38 -0.27 -6.49
C ARG A 45 2.80 -0.16 -5.96
N GLN A 46 2.97 0.17 -4.69
CA GLN A 46 4.29 0.21 -4.08
C GLN A 46 4.96 -1.17 -4.08
N ALA A 47 4.22 -2.25 -3.81
CA ALA A 47 4.78 -3.60 -3.82
C ALA A 47 5.29 -4.02 -5.20
N VAL A 48 4.60 -3.60 -6.27
CA VAL A 48 5.06 -3.80 -7.66
C VAL A 48 6.29 -2.95 -7.92
N GLN A 49 6.29 -1.65 -7.57
CA GLN A 49 7.45 -0.77 -7.74
C GLN A 49 8.70 -1.26 -7.01
N ASP A 50 8.52 -1.89 -5.85
CA ASP A 50 9.62 -2.43 -5.05
C ASP A 50 10.14 -3.80 -5.55
N GLY A 51 9.50 -4.39 -6.58
CA GLY A 51 9.83 -5.71 -7.09
C GLY A 51 9.50 -6.86 -6.12
N LEU A 52 8.59 -6.63 -5.17
CA LEU A 52 8.07 -7.68 -4.28
C LEU A 52 7.21 -8.69 -5.07
N LEU A 53 6.56 -8.21 -6.13
CA LEU A 53 5.71 -8.99 -7.02
C LEU A 53 6.33 -9.04 -8.42
N ARG A 54 7.45 -9.77 -8.56
CA ARG A 54 8.28 -9.79 -9.79
C ARG A 54 7.54 -10.18 -11.07
N GLU A 55 6.45 -10.91 -10.93
CA GLU A 55 5.55 -11.29 -12.03
C GLU A 55 4.77 -10.13 -12.64
N PHE A 56 4.90 -8.92 -12.07
CA PHE A 56 4.27 -7.69 -12.56
C PHE A 56 5.30 -6.58 -12.86
N ASP A 57 6.60 -6.90 -12.92
CA ASP A 57 7.66 -5.93 -13.18
C ASP A 57 7.44 -5.21 -14.53
N GLU A 58 6.84 -5.89 -15.51
CA GLU A 58 6.49 -5.35 -16.82
C GLU A 58 5.38 -4.28 -16.78
N LEU A 59 4.64 -4.18 -15.67
CA LEU A 59 3.63 -3.15 -15.47
C LEU A 59 4.22 -1.81 -15.03
N VAL A 60 5.51 -1.78 -14.68
CA VAL A 60 6.20 -0.53 -14.31
C VAL A 60 6.62 0.22 -15.57
N GLY A 61 6.05 1.41 -15.77
CA GLY A 61 6.38 2.30 -16.87
C GLY A 61 7.77 2.93 -16.71
N GLU A 62 8.27 3.52 -17.79
CA GLU A 62 9.56 4.24 -17.80
C GLU A 62 9.60 5.42 -16.81
N ASP A 63 8.44 5.98 -16.47
CA ASP A 63 8.26 7.04 -15.49
C ASP A 63 8.09 6.52 -14.04
N GLY A 64 8.15 5.20 -13.85
CA GLY A 64 7.96 4.53 -12.57
C GLY A 64 6.49 4.35 -12.17
N THR A 65 5.52 4.75 -12.99
CA THR A 65 4.10 4.51 -12.72
C THR A 65 3.75 3.03 -12.92
N VAL A 66 2.76 2.52 -12.18
CA VAL A 66 2.33 1.12 -12.31
C VAL A 66 1.01 1.05 -13.07
N ASP A 67 1.02 0.37 -14.21
CA ASP A 67 -0.15 0.14 -15.06
C ASP A 67 -1.02 -1.01 -14.54
N LEU A 68 -1.68 -0.77 -13.42
CA LEU A 68 -2.68 -1.68 -12.86
C LEU A 68 -3.90 -0.93 -12.33
N VAL A 69 -5.02 -1.65 -12.29
CA VAL A 69 -6.26 -1.20 -11.68
C VAL A 69 -6.58 -2.15 -10.54
N CYS A 70 -6.72 -1.61 -9.33
CA CYS A 70 -7.23 -2.37 -8.21
C CYS A 70 -8.75 -2.41 -8.27
N ASP A 71 -9.36 -3.48 -7.76
CA ASP A 71 -10.82 -3.54 -7.63
C ASP A 71 -11.36 -2.29 -6.92
N PRO A 72 -12.55 -1.77 -7.28
CA PRO A 72 -13.09 -0.57 -6.65
C PRO A 72 -13.15 -0.66 -5.12
N GLY A 73 -13.38 -1.86 -4.56
CA GLY A 73 -13.35 -2.11 -3.12
C GLY A 73 -11.96 -1.92 -2.47
N MET A 74 -10.89 -2.09 -3.24
CA MET A 74 -9.50 -1.91 -2.79
C MET A 74 -9.03 -0.45 -2.87
N GLU A 75 -9.78 0.39 -3.58
CA GLU A 75 -9.59 1.85 -3.62
C GLU A 75 -10.47 2.58 -2.60
N ILE A 76 -11.27 1.86 -1.80
CA ILE A 76 -11.98 2.43 -0.67
C ILE A 76 -10.93 2.91 0.36
N PRO A 77 -11.04 4.15 0.84
CA PRO A 77 -10.17 4.67 1.89
C PRO A 77 -10.13 3.75 3.12
N LEU A 78 -8.92 3.53 3.63
CA LEU A 78 -8.73 2.74 4.84
C LEU A 78 -9.20 3.54 6.05
N GLU A 79 -9.95 2.87 6.92
CA GLU A 79 -10.51 3.47 8.12
C GLU A 79 -10.01 2.75 9.38
N LEU A 80 -9.77 3.52 10.43
CA LEU A 80 -9.54 3.04 11.79
C LEU A 80 -10.41 3.87 12.73
N GLU A 81 -11.18 3.21 13.59
CA GLU A 81 -12.08 3.88 14.53
C GLU A 81 -13.05 4.88 13.86
N ASN A 82 -13.60 4.51 12.69
CA ASN A 82 -14.48 5.33 11.84
C ASN A 82 -13.85 6.64 11.33
N ARG A 83 -12.53 6.74 11.32
CA ARG A 83 -11.79 7.83 10.70
C ARG A 83 -11.02 7.32 9.49
N THR A 84 -11.19 8.00 8.35
CA THR A 84 -10.36 7.78 7.17
C THR A 84 -8.91 8.16 7.47
N LEU A 85 -8.00 7.25 7.16
CA LEU A 85 -6.57 7.44 7.35
C LEU A 85 -5.95 8.10 6.12
N THR A 86 -5.03 9.02 6.35
CA THR A 86 -4.03 9.43 5.36
C THR A 86 -2.90 8.40 5.27
N LEU A 87 -2.01 8.49 4.28
CA LEU A 87 -0.88 7.57 4.18
C LEU A 87 0.09 7.71 5.36
N THR A 88 0.31 8.93 5.85
CA THR A 88 1.09 9.18 7.06
C THR A 88 0.45 8.54 8.28
N GLU A 89 -0.87 8.73 8.47
CA GLU A 89 -1.60 8.15 9.61
C GLU A 89 -1.66 6.61 9.54
N LEU A 90 -1.73 6.03 8.34
CA LEU A 90 -1.64 4.58 8.17
C LEU A 90 -0.28 4.06 8.64
N LEU A 91 0.83 4.72 8.28
CA LEU A 91 2.16 4.33 8.72
C LEU A 91 2.28 4.36 10.24
N GLU A 92 1.79 5.43 10.88
CA GLU A 92 1.76 5.56 12.33
C GLU A 92 0.95 4.44 12.98
N ALA A 93 -0.23 4.13 12.45
CA ALA A 93 -1.09 3.06 12.95
C ALA A 93 -0.44 1.66 12.83
N LEU A 94 0.28 1.41 11.73
CA LEU A 94 1.00 0.16 11.51
C LEU A 94 2.18 0.01 12.48
N HIS A 95 2.93 1.09 12.74
CA HIS A 95 3.98 1.10 13.75
C HIS A 95 3.42 0.91 15.16
N TYR A 96 2.32 1.59 15.49
CA TYR A 96 1.67 1.46 16.79
C TYR A 96 1.23 0.01 17.05
N LYS A 97 0.58 -0.65 16.08
CA LYS A 97 0.19 -2.06 16.21
C LYS A 97 1.38 -2.99 16.43
N ARG A 98 2.52 -2.73 15.79
CA ARG A 98 3.75 -3.51 15.98
C ARG A 98 4.27 -3.35 17.41
N THR A 99 4.39 -2.12 17.91
CA THR A 99 4.82 -1.86 19.28
C THR A 99 3.89 -2.53 20.31
N TRP A 100 2.58 -2.49 20.07
CA TRP A 100 1.59 -3.17 20.93
C TRP A 100 1.70 -4.70 20.90
N ALA A 101 2.01 -5.29 19.75
CA ALA A 101 2.24 -6.73 19.64
C ALA A 101 3.53 -7.13 20.36
N GLU A 102 4.61 -6.37 20.19
CA GLU A 102 5.92 -6.60 20.84
C GLU A 102 5.82 -6.47 22.37
N MET A 103 5.09 -5.48 22.89
CA MET A 103 4.83 -5.33 24.33
C MET A 103 4.06 -6.50 24.96
N LYS A 104 3.20 -7.19 24.20
CA LYS A 104 2.46 -8.37 24.69
C LYS A 104 3.33 -9.63 24.68
N SER A 105 4.28 -9.74 23.76
CA SER A 105 5.20 -10.89 23.72
C SER A 105 6.26 -10.87 24.81
N ASP A 106 6.69 -9.68 25.28
CA ASP A 106 7.65 -9.55 26.40
C ASP A 106 7.02 -9.80 27.79
N ALA A 107 5.69 -9.89 27.86
CA ALA A 107 4.95 -10.13 29.10
C ALA A 107 4.52 -11.61 29.29
N ALA A 108 5.04 -12.53 28.47
CA ALA A 108 4.71 -13.96 28.48
C ALA A 108 5.87 -14.84 28.94
#